data_AF-A0A7K2E6K6-F1
#
_entry.id   AF-A0A7K2E6K6-F1
#
_cell.length_a   1.000
_cell.length_b   1.000
_cell.length_c   1.000
_cell.angle_alpha   90.00
_cell.angle_beta   90.00
_cell.angle_gamma   90.00
#
_symmetry.space_group_name_H-M   'P 1'
#
loop_
_entity.id
_entity.type
_entity.pdbx_description
1 polymer ?
#
loop_
_entity_poly.entity_id
_entity_poly.type
_entity_poly.pdbx_seq_one_letter_code
_entity_poly.pdbx_strand_id
1 'polypeptide(L)'
;MSTLWTTGGEVPVGDRRSDAGPASHDTSAAGAGAAGSEESDLDSLSPEEREQAETYVRELAESRERLKAVPASVVVANHAMGLYELAALHLSSQPPNFAEGAVAIDALGALLDGMTGRLGEAEPTLQDALSQIRMAFVQLKNRPEDGDAADTSSEADSPTDSDV
;
A
#
# COMPACT_ATOMS: atom_id res chain seq x y z
N MET A 1 -1.87 10.20 8.71
CA MET A 1 -3.17 9.98 8.07
C MET A 1 -2.96 8.96 6.97
N SER A 2 -3.42 7.73 7.16
CA SER A 2 -3.15 6.64 6.21
C SER A 2 -4.21 6.64 5.11
N THR A 3 -3.79 6.84 3.86
CA THR A 3 -4.65 6.73 2.68
C THR A 3 -4.64 5.28 2.19
N LEU A 4 -5.82 4.70 1.97
CA LEU A 4 -5.98 3.43 1.27
C LEU A 4 -6.16 3.73 -0.21
N TRP A 5 -5.29 3.15 -1.04
CA TRP A 5 -5.47 3.23 -2.47
C TRP A 5 -6.61 2.30 -2.90
N THR A 6 -7.64 2.87 -3.56
CA THR A 6 -8.66 2.11 -4.29
C THR A 6 -8.53 2.45 -5.76
N THR A 7 -8.86 1.49 -6.64
CA THR A 7 -8.65 1.58 -8.10
C THR A 7 -9.41 2.72 -8.79
N GLY A 8 -10.23 3.48 -8.05
CA GLY A 8 -10.93 4.69 -8.51
C GLY A 8 -10.45 6.03 -7.90
N GLY A 9 -9.36 6.05 -7.11
CA GLY A 9 -8.83 7.26 -6.46
C GLY A 9 -8.63 7.11 -4.95
N GLU A 10 -7.95 8.08 -4.34
CA GLU A 10 -7.63 8.11 -2.91
C GLU A 10 -8.84 8.51 -2.06
N VAL A 11 -9.24 7.62 -1.14
CA VAL A 11 -10.33 7.87 -0.18
C VAL A 11 -9.72 8.11 1.21
N PRO A 12 -9.98 9.26 1.87
CA PRO A 12 -9.49 9.50 3.22
C PRO A 12 -10.23 8.63 4.24
N VAL A 13 -9.48 7.92 5.09
CA VAL A 13 -10.04 7.24 6.27
C VAL A 13 -9.90 8.18 7.46
N GLY A 14 -11.02 8.68 7.99
CA GLY A 14 -11.04 9.47 9.22
C GLY A 14 -10.71 8.60 10.44
N ASP A 15 -9.82 9.08 11.30
CA ASP A 15 -9.49 8.46 12.59
C ASP A 15 -10.75 8.29 13.43
N ARG A 16 -11.32 7.09 13.46
CA ARG A 16 -12.36 6.73 14.44
C ARG A 16 -11.68 6.55 15.79
N ARG A 17 -11.36 7.65 16.48
CA ARG A 17 -11.07 7.64 17.90
C ARG A 17 -12.33 7.21 18.65
N SER A 18 -12.34 5.94 19.02
CA SER A 18 -12.75 5.42 20.32
C SER A 18 -13.61 6.36 21.18
N ASP A 19 -14.92 6.10 21.19
CA ASP A 19 -15.70 6.20 22.42
C ASP A 19 -16.44 4.88 22.63
N ALA A 20 -16.37 4.37 23.86
CA ALA A 20 -16.66 2.99 24.21
C ALA A 20 -18.13 2.78 24.61
N GLY A 21 -18.66 1.59 24.31
CA GLY A 21 -19.86 1.03 24.93
C GLY A 21 -20.03 -0.45 24.53
N PRO A 22 -20.17 -1.40 25.49
CA PRO A 22 -20.08 -2.83 25.19
C PRO A 22 -21.46 -3.39 24.83
N ALA A 23 -21.56 -4.15 23.75
CA ALA A 23 -22.60 -5.16 23.61
C ALA A 23 -22.21 -6.22 22.57
N SER A 24 -22.13 -7.45 23.09
CA SER A 24 -22.34 -8.73 22.40
C SER A 24 -21.47 -9.05 21.19
N HIS A 25 -20.50 -9.94 21.45
CA HIS A 25 -20.26 -11.04 20.53
C HIS A 25 -21.59 -11.69 20.15
N ASP A 26 -21.93 -11.65 18.86
CA ASP A 26 -22.53 -12.82 18.24
C ASP A 26 -21.74 -13.14 16.96
N THR A 27 -20.77 -14.02 17.14
CA THR A 27 -20.13 -14.75 16.05
C THR A 27 -21.17 -15.71 15.47
N SER A 28 -21.97 -15.24 14.53
CA SER A 28 -22.82 -16.10 13.71
C SER A 28 -22.41 -15.98 12.25
N ALA A 29 -21.59 -16.95 11.83
CA ALA A 29 -21.47 -17.47 10.46
C ALA A 29 -21.84 -16.50 9.32
N ALA A 30 -20.99 -15.52 9.04
CA ALA A 30 -21.03 -14.71 7.82
C ALA A 30 -20.57 -15.53 6.60
N GLY A 31 -21.34 -16.57 6.25
CA GLY A 31 -21.09 -17.44 5.10
C GLY A 31 -22.34 -18.09 4.52
N ALA A 32 -23.51 -17.96 5.14
CA ALA A 32 -24.74 -18.59 4.65
C ALA A 32 -26.01 -17.73 4.76
N GLY A 33 -25.91 -16.46 5.20
CA GLY A 33 -27.08 -15.63 5.51
C GLY A 33 -27.56 -14.68 4.42
N ALA A 34 -26.73 -14.32 3.43
CA ALA A 34 -27.09 -13.27 2.48
C ALA A 34 -28.11 -13.70 1.42
N ALA A 35 -28.21 -15.00 1.12
CA ALA A 35 -29.13 -15.49 0.08
C ALA A 35 -30.58 -15.63 0.58
N GLY A 36 -30.81 -15.80 1.89
CA GLY A 36 -32.14 -16.11 2.43
C GLY A 36 -32.99 -14.89 2.81
N SER A 37 -32.36 -13.74 3.09
CA SER A 37 -33.07 -12.51 3.47
C SER A 37 -33.48 -11.66 2.26
N GLU A 38 -32.76 -11.72 1.14
CA GLU A 38 -33.07 -10.92 -0.04
C GLU A 38 -34.30 -11.43 -0.81
N GLU A 39 -34.56 -12.75 -0.83
CA GLU A 39 -35.74 -13.32 -1.52
C GLU A 39 -37.08 -12.97 -0.84
N SER A 40 -37.09 -12.76 0.48
CA SER A 40 -38.33 -12.46 1.23
C SER A 40 -38.77 -10.99 1.14
N ASP A 41 -37.84 -10.06 0.88
CA ASP A 41 -38.16 -8.64 0.73
C ASP A 41 -38.68 -8.29 -0.67
N LEU A 42 -38.22 -8.99 -1.72
CA LEU A 42 -38.61 -8.75 -3.12
C LEU A 42 -40.11 -9.03 -3.38
N ASP A 43 -40.71 -9.98 -2.64
CA ASP A 43 -42.11 -10.34 -2.80
C ASP A 43 -43.08 -9.31 -2.19
N SER A 44 -42.60 -8.38 -1.37
CA SER A 44 -43.39 -7.29 -0.79
C SER A 44 -43.38 -5.98 -1.61
N LEU A 45 -42.50 -5.89 -2.61
CA LEU A 45 -42.29 -4.72 -3.45
C LEU A 45 -43.41 -4.51 -4.47
N SER A 46 -43.72 -3.26 -4.78
CA SER A 46 -44.59 -2.92 -5.92
C SER A 46 -43.92 -3.33 -7.25
N PRO A 47 -44.69 -3.48 -8.35
CA PRO A 47 -44.13 -3.88 -9.64
C PRO A 47 -42.97 -2.99 -10.13
N GLU A 48 -43.04 -1.68 -9.86
CA GLU A 48 -42.00 -0.72 -10.23
C GLU A 48 -40.74 -0.87 -9.36
N GLU A 49 -40.89 -1.12 -8.05
CA GLU A 49 -39.77 -1.35 -7.14
C GLU A 49 -39.06 -2.69 -7.43
N ARG A 50 -39.80 -3.71 -7.88
CA ARG A 50 -39.21 -4.98 -8.34
C ARG A 50 -38.35 -4.79 -9.59
N GLU A 51 -38.85 -4.06 -10.59
CA GLU A 51 -38.10 -3.78 -11.82
C GLU A 51 -36.82 -2.97 -11.54
N GLN A 52 -36.88 -2.02 -10.61
CA GLN A 52 -35.71 -1.27 -10.14
C GLN A 52 -34.71 -2.18 -9.40
N ALA A 53 -35.18 -3.05 -8.51
CA ALA A 53 -34.33 -4.01 -7.80
C ALA A 53 -33.65 -5.00 -8.76
N GLU A 54 -34.39 -5.54 -9.75
CA GLU A 54 -33.83 -6.42 -10.78
C GLU A 54 -32.77 -5.73 -11.64
N THR A 55 -33.00 -4.46 -12.00
CA THR A 55 -32.03 -3.66 -12.74
C THR A 55 -30.77 -3.44 -11.93
N TYR A 56 -30.90 -3.05 -10.66
CA TYR A 56 -29.78 -2.87 -9.74
C TYR A 56 -28.96 -4.15 -9.54
N VAL A 57 -29.63 -5.29 -9.35
CA VAL A 57 -28.97 -6.60 -9.24
C VAL A 57 -28.19 -6.93 -10.52
N ARG A 58 -28.75 -6.64 -11.69
CA ARG A 58 -28.08 -6.85 -12.99
C ARG A 58 -26.83 -5.99 -13.12
N GLU A 59 -26.90 -4.72 -12.75
CA GLU A 59 -25.75 -3.79 -12.79
C GLU A 59 -24.63 -4.24 -11.84
N LEU A 60 -24.97 -4.69 -10.63
CA LEU A 60 -24.00 -5.27 -9.69
C LEU A 60 -23.34 -6.53 -10.25
N ALA A 61 -24.12 -7.42 -10.89
CA ALA A 61 -23.61 -8.63 -11.51
C ALA A 61 -22.64 -8.30 -12.66
N GLU A 62 -23.00 -7.36 -13.52
CA GLU A 62 -22.14 -6.91 -14.63
C GLU A 62 -20.84 -6.28 -14.12
N SER A 63 -20.93 -5.42 -13.09
CA SER A 63 -19.76 -4.82 -12.44
C SER A 63 -18.82 -5.86 -11.84
N ARG A 64 -19.37 -6.88 -11.14
CA ARG A 64 -18.59 -8.01 -10.61
C ARG A 64 -17.88 -8.80 -11.71
N GLU A 65 -18.53 -9.00 -12.86
CA GLU A 65 -17.95 -9.76 -13.97
C GLU A 65 -16.81 -8.99 -14.65
N ARG A 66 -16.95 -7.67 -14.82
CA ARG A 66 -15.87 -6.80 -15.31
C ARG A 66 -14.63 -6.86 -14.40
N LEU A 67 -14.82 -6.89 -13.08
CA LEU A 67 -13.69 -7.01 -12.14
C LEU A 67 -12.95 -8.35 -12.26
N LYS A 68 -13.67 -9.46 -12.49
CA LYS A 68 -13.04 -10.77 -12.72
C LYS A 68 -12.25 -10.85 -14.02
N ALA A 69 -12.55 -9.99 -15.00
CA ALA A 69 -11.86 -9.98 -16.28
C ALA A 69 -10.40 -9.53 -16.17
N VAL A 70 -10.01 -8.83 -15.10
CA VAL A 70 -8.63 -8.41 -14.87
C VAL A 70 -7.80 -9.62 -14.41
N PRO A 71 -6.73 -10.01 -15.13
CA PRO A 71 -5.90 -11.12 -14.70
C PRO A 71 -5.27 -10.84 -13.33
N ALA A 72 -5.39 -11.80 -12.41
CA ALA A 72 -4.82 -11.66 -11.06
C ALA A 72 -3.30 -11.42 -11.10
N SER A 73 -2.58 -11.94 -12.09
CA SER A 73 -1.15 -11.70 -12.29
C SER A 73 -0.82 -10.22 -12.47
N VAL A 74 -1.65 -9.47 -13.20
CA VAL A 74 -1.49 -8.02 -13.40
C VAL A 74 -1.69 -7.27 -12.09
N VAL A 75 -2.73 -7.64 -11.34
CA VAL A 75 -3.00 -7.03 -10.03
C VAL A 75 -1.86 -7.32 -9.06
N VAL A 76 -1.41 -8.57 -8.95
CA VAL A 76 -0.31 -8.96 -8.07
C VAL A 76 1.01 -8.29 -8.49
N ALA A 77 1.30 -8.18 -9.79
CA ALA A 77 2.47 -7.44 -10.29
C ALA A 77 2.43 -5.96 -9.89
N ASN A 78 1.25 -5.33 -9.95
CA ASN A 78 1.07 -3.96 -9.46
C ASN A 78 1.35 -3.85 -7.94
N HIS A 79 0.92 -4.84 -7.14
CA HIS A 79 1.20 -4.84 -5.71
C HIS A 79 2.69 -5.06 -5.42
N ALA A 80 3.37 -5.90 -6.21
CA ALA A 80 4.82 -6.08 -6.13
C ALA A 80 5.55 -4.75 -6.40
N MET A 81 5.12 -4.00 -7.41
CA MET A 81 5.66 -2.67 -7.67
C MET A 81 5.40 -1.70 -6.49
N GLY A 82 4.21 -1.74 -5.88
CA GLY A 82 3.91 -0.95 -4.69
C GLY A 82 4.81 -1.28 -3.48
N LEU A 83 5.18 -2.55 -3.29
CA LEU A 83 6.14 -2.95 -2.25
C LEU A 83 7.55 -2.39 -2.54
N TYR A 84 7.97 -2.38 -3.80
CA TYR A 84 9.22 -1.72 -4.21
C TYR A 84 9.19 -0.21 -3.90
N GLU A 85 8.11 0.49 -4.26
CA GLU A 85 7.96 1.92 -4.01
C GLU A 85 7.97 2.24 -2.51
N LEU A 86 7.30 1.41 -1.71
CA LEU A 86 7.30 1.53 -0.25
C LEU A 86 8.71 1.40 0.34
N ALA A 87 9.48 0.41 -0.14
CA ALA A 87 10.89 0.28 0.25
C ALA A 87 11.71 1.52 -0.14
N ALA A 88 11.55 2.02 -1.37
CA ALA A 88 12.26 3.19 -1.86
C ALA A 88 11.91 4.47 -1.07
N LEU A 89 10.65 4.63 -0.66
CA LEU A 89 10.21 5.76 0.17
C LEU A 89 10.89 5.74 1.55
N HIS A 90 10.93 4.59 2.21
CA HIS A 90 11.60 4.46 3.50
C HIS A 90 13.12 4.67 3.41
N LEU A 91 13.76 4.19 2.34
CA LEU A 91 15.20 4.37 2.14
C LEU A 91 15.59 5.78 1.68
N SER A 92 14.69 6.52 1.03
CA SER A 92 14.94 7.91 0.63
C SER A 92 14.65 8.94 1.73
N SER A 93 14.09 8.49 2.87
CA SER A 93 13.88 9.33 4.05
C SER A 93 15.20 9.85 4.64
N GLN A 94 15.16 10.94 5.40
CA GLN A 94 16.32 11.53 6.08
C GLN A 94 16.03 11.66 7.58
N PRO A 95 16.63 10.82 8.45
CA PRO A 95 17.52 9.70 8.12
C PRO A 95 16.78 8.52 7.45
N PRO A 96 17.47 7.67 6.68
CA PRO A 96 16.86 6.49 6.06
C PRO A 96 16.26 5.54 7.09
N ASN A 97 15.02 5.08 6.86
CA ASN A 97 14.38 4.10 7.73
C ASN A 97 14.65 2.68 7.23
N PHE A 98 15.77 2.10 7.68
CA PHE A 98 16.17 0.76 7.28
C PHE A 98 15.26 -0.34 7.82
N ALA A 99 14.66 -0.17 9.00
CA ALA A 99 13.79 -1.19 9.59
C ALA A 99 12.54 -1.39 8.73
N GLU A 100 11.83 -0.30 8.41
CA GLU A 100 10.64 -0.37 7.56
C GLU A 100 10.99 -0.68 6.10
N GLY A 101 12.11 -0.14 5.59
CA GLY A 101 12.62 -0.49 4.26
C GLY A 101 12.89 -1.98 4.11
N ALA A 102 13.45 -2.64 5.14
CA ALA A 102 13.70 -4.08 5.13
C ALA A 102 12.39 -4.89 5.05
N VAL A 103 11.35 -4.50 5.81
CA VAL A 103 10.04 -5.19 5.77
C VAL A 103 9.46 -5.19 4.36
N ALA A 104 9.50 -4.06 3.66
CA ALA A 104 9.00 -3.96 2.30
C ALA A 104 9.84 -4.78 1.29
N ILE A 105 11.17 -4.77 1.42
CA ILE A 105 12.08 -5.58 0.58
C ILE A 105 11.86 -7.08 0.79
N ASP A 106 11.68 -7.51 2.04
CA ASP A 106 11.44 -8.91 2.38
C ASP A 106 10.08 -9.38 1.87
N ALA A 107 9.03 -8.55 2.02
CA ALA A 107 7.71 -8.83 1.47
C ALA A 107 7.74 -8.96 -0.06
N LEU A 108 8.44 -8.06 -0.76
CA LEU A 108 8.62 -8.15 -2.21
C LEU A 108 9.37 -9.44 -2.60
N GLY A 109 10.43 -9.77 -1.88
CA GLY A 109 11.18 -11.01 -2.08
C GLY A 109 10.31 -12.25 -1.94
N ALA A 110 9.59 -12.37 -0.82
CA ALA A 110 8.72 -13.51 -0.55
C ALA A 110 7.61 -13.65 -1.61
N LEU A 111 7.06 -12.54 -2.10
CA LEU A 111 6.06 -12.53 -3.16
C LEU A 111 6.65 -13.04 -4.49
N LEU A 112 7.80 -12.54 -4.92
CA LEU A 112 8.41 -12.94 -6.19
C LEU A 112 8.90 -14.40 -6.16
N ASP A 113 9.46 -14.85 -5.04
CA ASP A 113 9.87 -16.24 -4.85
C ASP A 113 8.64 -17.18 -4.94
N GLY A 114 7.51 -16.80 -4.33
CA GLY A 114 6.27 -17.58 -4.38
C GLY A 114 5.57 -17.58 -5.74
N MET A 115 5.80 -16.56 -6.58
CA MET A 115 5.09 -16.34 -7.85
C MET A 115 5.93 -16.65 -9.10
N THR A 116 7.05 -17.38 -8.95
CA THR A 116 7.95 -17.71 -10.08
C THR A 116 7.19 -18.35 -11.25
N GLY A 117 7.34 -17.78 -12.44
CA GLY A 117 6.70 -18.19 -13.68
C GLY A 117 5.20 -17.82 -13.80
N ARG A 118 4.65 -17.02 -12.89
CA ARG A 118 3.21 -16.73 -12.81
C ARG A 118 2.85 -15.26 -13.02
N LEU A 119 3.83 -14.36 -13.06
CA LEU A 119 3.59 -12.91 -13.23
C LEU A 119 3.67 -12.45 -14.69
N GLY A 120 3.95 -13.36 -15.63
CA GLY A 120 4.00 -13.06 -17.05
C GLY A 120 5.15 -12.10 -17.39
N GLU A 121 4.90 -11.17 -18.30
CA GLU A 121 5.94 -10.26 -18.83
C GLU A 121 6.54 -9.31 -17.78
N ALA A 122 5.82 -9.04 -16.68
CA ALA A 122 6.30 -8.16 -15.61
C ALA A 122 7.36 -8.82 -14.72
N GLU A 123 7.43 -10.16 -14.70
CA GLU A 123 8.26 -10.90 -13.75
C GLU A 123 9.76 -10.55 -13.81
N PRO A 124 10.41 -10.52 -14.99
CA PRO A 124 11.84 -10.21 -15.06
C PRO A 124 12.13 -8.78 -14.56
N THR A 125 11.28 -7.82 -14.92
CA THR A 125 11.41 -6.42 -14.48
C THR A 125 11.28 -6.30 -12.96
N LEU A 126 10.35 -7.04 -12.34
CA LEU A 126 10.19 -7.04 -10.88
C LEU A 126 11.37 -7.69 -10.15
N GLN A 127 11.96 -8.76 -10.72
CA GLN A 127 13.17 -9.39 -10.19
C GLN A 127 14.39 -8.45 -10.26
N ASP A 128 14.53 -7.72 -11.37
CA ASP A 128 15.56 -6.70 -11.53
C ASP A 128 15.36 -5.56 -10.51
N ALA A 129 14.12 -5.09 -10.33
CA ALA A 129 13.79 -4.04 -9.36
C ALA A 129 14.12 -4.48 -7.91
N LEU A 130 13.78 -5.72 -7.52
CA LEU A 130 14.14 -6.29 -6.22
C LEU A 130 15.67 -6.33 -6.02
N SER A 131 16.41 -6.71 -7.06
CA SER A 131 17.88 -6.74 -7.00
C SER A 131 18.45 -5.33 -6.82
N GLN A 132 17.93 -4.35 -7.55
CA GLN A 132 18.35 -2.95 -7.45
C GLN A 132 18.09 -2.36 -6.07
N ILE A 133 16.89 -2.55 -5.50
CA ILE A 133 16.56 -1.99 -4.18
C ILE A 133 17.37 -2.64 -3.05
N ARG A 134 17.67 -3.94 -3.14
CA ARG A 134 18.57 -4.64 -2.20
C ARG A 134 19.99 -4.07 -2.25
N MET A 135 20.51 -3.79 -3.45
CA MET A 135 21.80 -3.13 -3.59
C MET A 135 21.79 -1.73 -2.99
N ALA A 136 20.75 -0.93 -3.26
CA ALA A 136 20.60 0.41 -2.70
C ALA A 136 20.57 0.40 -1.17
N PHE A 137 19.83 -0.54 -0.56
CA PHE A 137 19.79 -0.75 0.89
C PHE A 137 21.20 -0.95 1.47
N VAL A 138 21.97 -1.88 0.89
CA VAL A 138 23.32 -2.20 1.37
C VAL A 138 24.27 -1.02 1.16
N GLN A 139 24.22 -0.34 0.02
CA GLN A 139 25.05 0.83 -0.25
C GLN A 139 24.78 1.97 0.74
N LEU A 140 23.51 2.19 1.08
CA LEU A 140 23.12 3.24 2.02
C LEU A 140 23.55 2.91 3.45
N LYS A 141 23.44 1.65 3.87
CA LYS A 141 23.90 1.18 5.18
C LYS A 141 25.42 1.26 5.36
N ASN A 142 26.17 1.12 4.27
CA ASN A 142 27.63 1.21 4.26
C ASN A 142 28.14 2.64 4.05
N ARG A 143 27.25 3.64 3.87
CA ARG A 143 27.67 5.03 3.76
C ARG A 143 28.15 5.50 5.14
N PRO A 144 29.38 6.02 5.27
CA PRO A 144 29.77 6.68 6.51
C PRO A 144 28.80 7.82 6.81
N GLU A 145 28.44 7.99 8.07
CA GLU A 145 27.65 9.12 8.57
C GLU A 145 28.48 10.42 8.44
N ASP A 146 28.74 10.86 7.21
CA ASP A 146 29.43 12.11 6.91
C ASP A 146 28.44 13.26 7.11
N GLY A 147 28.37 13.79 8.33
CA GLY A 147 27.42 14.86 8.64
C GLY A 147 27.56 15.63 9.96
N ASP A 148 28.64 15.48 10.75
CA ASP A 148 28.81 16.31 11.97
C ASP A 148 30.27 16.62 12.35
N ALA A 149 31.12 16.98 11.38
CA ALA A 149 32.47 17.46 11.68
C ALA A 149 33.03 18.43 10.62
N ALA A 150 32.37 19.57 10.40
CA ALA A 150 33.00 20.72 9.75
C ALA A 150 32.25 22.04 10.04
N ASP A 151 31.98 22.33 11.32
CA ASP A 151 31.74 23.71 11.76
C ASP A 151 32.59 24.01 12.99
N THR A 152 33.90 23.87 12.84
CA THR A 152 34.86 24.52 13.74
C THR A 152 36.02 24.98 12.89
N SER A 153 36.42 26.25 13.02
CA SER A 153 37.60 26.90 12.44
C SER A 153 37.36 27.78 11.21
N SER A 154 36.53 28.82 11.34
CA SER A 154 36.83 30.11 10.70
C SER A 154 36.57 31.26 11.67
N GLU A 155 37.16 31.16 12.86
CA GLU A 155 37.31 32.29 13.77
C GLU A 155 38.73 32.25 14.33
N ALA A 156 39.67 32.71 13.50
CA ALA A 156 41.04 32.99 13.92
C ALA A 156 41.57 34.19 13.12
N ASP A 157 41.44 35.34 13.76
CA ASP A 157 42.49 36.34 13.88
C ASP A 157 42.76 37.23 12.65
N SER A 158 41.94 38.27 12.53
CA SER A 158 42.32 39.51 11.85
C SER A 158 43.20 40.35 12.80
N PRO A 159 44.50 40.55 12.52
CA PRO A 159 45.31 41.44 13.35
C PRO A 159 44.91 42.89 13.08
N THR A 160 44.52 43.55 14.16
CA THR A 160 44.40 45.01 14.29
C THR A 160 45.70 45.72 13.95
N ASP A 161 45.61 46.62 12.97
CA ASP A 161 46.15 47.97 12.91
C ASP A 161 47.33 48.35 13.84
N SER A 162 48.44 48.79 13.25
CA SER A 162 49.28 49.84 13.84
C SER A 162 50.09 50.56 12.76
N ASP A 163 49.59 51.71 12.35
CA ASP A 163 50.39 52.88 11.97
C ASP A 163 51.39 53.25 13.10
N VAL A 164 52.63 53.57 12.72
CA VAL A 164 53.54 54.68 13.16
C VAL A 164 54.96 54.43 12.64
#